data_AF-A0A4Q9KEW0-F1
#
_entry.id   AF-A0A4Q9KEW0-F1
#
_cell.length_a   1.000
_cell.length_b   1.000
_cell.length_c   1.000
_cell.angle_alpha   90.00
_cell.angle_beta   90.00
_cell.angle_gamma   90.00
#
_symmetry.space_group_name_H-M   'P 1'
#
loop_
_entity.id
_entity.type
_entity.pdbx_description
1 polymer ?
#
loop_
_entity_poly.entity_id
_entity_poly.type
_entity_poly.pdbx_seq_one_letter_code
_entity_poly.pdbx_strand_id
1 'polypeptide(L)'
;MSVKTPATQTRNPQYQTEDAWDAGRDHTLKRATSSRPAVPEYDYGKNRMPASFSRVFAPECWDAGREVDDCLPGERADEAVEAAPPTRDQVESVVRTLVARLRLPDSVPTFGPDPSVNEWNMAVVGHPLWLWVDTPDRMATSVSGYGITIRMDAKRSGVTFAMGDGSAVRCTTMTPYTESVEAGAPSPTCGYTYSKASLPKGSYTVTATAHWGIDWSAIGYTGTIPLNIADSRELPVGELQAVVVRDR
;
A
#
# COMPACT_ATOMS: atom_id res chain seq x y z
N MET A 1 6.66 -51.37 0.62
CA MET A 1 7.23 -50.18 -0.04
C MET A 1 6.75 -48.95 0.73
N SER A 2 7.68 -48.12 1.17
CA SER A 2 7.54 -47.15 2.26
C SER A 2 6.48 -46.07 2.05
N VAL A 3 5.78 -45.75 3.14
CA VAL A 3 4.88 -44.61 3.32
C VAL A 3 5.71 -43.31 3.31
N LYS A 4 5.36 -42.35 2.45
CA LYS A 4 5.89 -40.98 2.49
C LYS A 4 4.83 -40.04 3.09
N THR A 5 5.16 -39.48 4.24
CA THR A 5 4.46 -38.40 4.94
C THR A 5 4.46 -37.11 4.09
N PRO A 6 3.40 -36.28 4.10
CA PRO A 6 3.44 -34.97 3.44
C PRO A 6 4.25 -33.97 4.26
N ALA A 7 4.99 -33.12 3.55
CA ALA A 7 5.79 -32.05 4.12
C ALA A 7 4.91 -30.96 4.74
N THR A 8 5.23 -30.59 5.98
CA THR A 8 4.68 -29.42 6.68
C THR A 8 5.04 -28.15 5.93
N GLN A 9 4.03 -27.37 5.52
CA GLN A 9 4.20 -26.07 4.90
C GLN A 9 4.72 -25.07 5.95
N THR A 10 5.97 -24.65 5.79
CA THR A 10 6.63 -23.66 6.64
C THR A 10 5.94 -22.30 6.46
N ARG A 11 5.42 -21.73 7.54
CA ARG A 11 4.96 -20.33 7.58
C ARG A 11 6.13 -19.40 7.29
N ASN A 12 5.87 -18.39 6.46
CA ASN A 12 6.81 -17.32 6.12
C ASN A 12 7.10 -16.46 7.37
N PRO A 13 8.36 -16.34 7.87
CA PRO A 13 8.66 -15.77 9.17
C PRO A 13 9.10 -14.30 9.09
N GLN A 14 8.26 -13.40 8.53
CA GLN A 14 8.59 -11.97 8.45
C GLN A 14 7.80 -11.04 9.37
N TYR A 15 7.06 -11.58 10.33
CA TYR A 15 6.37 -10.79 11.36
C TYR A 15 6.74 -11.25 12.76
N GLN A 16 8.02 -11.18 13.13
CA GLN A 16 8.44 -11.17 14.54
C GLN A 16 9.73 -10.36 14.67
N THR A 17 9.68 -9.27 15.44
CA THR A 17 10.74 -8.83 16.36
C THR A 17 10.21 -7.66 17.17
N GLU A 18 9.47 -7.99 18.22
CA GLU A 18 9.50 -7.22 19.46
C GLU A 18 10.51 -7.90 20.40
N ASP A 19 11.34 -7.06 21.03
CA ASP A 19 12.15 -7.30 22.23
C ASP A 19 13.23 -8.40 22.25
N ALA A 20 14.48 -7.97 22.06
CA ALA A 20 15.63 -8.49 22.83
C ALA A 20 16.89 -7.62 22.62
N TRP A 21 17.08 -6.61 23.45
CA TRP A 21 18.39 -6.01 23.68
C TRP A 21 18.70 -6.05 25.19
N ASP A 22 19.42 -7.08 25.64
CA ASP A 22 20.51 -6.86 26.60
C ASP A 22 21.42 -8.09 26.78
N ALA A 23 22.72 -7.89 26.55
CA ALA A 23 23.82 -8.60 27.22
C ALA A 23 25.19 -8.01 26.80
N GLY A 24 25.67 -7.07 27.61
CA GLY A 24 27.06 -7.00 28.08
C GLY A 24 28.19 -6.92 27.05
N ARG A 25 28.65 -5.69 26.77
CA ARG A 25 30.09 -5.41 26.66
C ARG A 25 30.43 -4.07 27.31
N ASP A 26 31.32 -4.15 28.28
CA ASP A 26 31.88 -3.05 29.04
C ASP A 26 32.77 -2.19 28.14
N HIS A 27 32.22 -1.04 27.72
CA HIS A 27 32.99 0.08 27.25
C HIS A 27 32.45 1.31 27.98
N THR A 28 33.25 1.86 28.88
CA THR A 28 33.10 3.22 29.43
C THR A 28 33.03 4.24 28.29
N LEU A 29 31.83 4.47 27.77
CA LEU A 29 31.49 5.59 26.90
C LEU A 29 30.70 6.58 27.74
N LYS A 30 31.28 7.78 27.90
CA LYS A 30 30.60 8.93 28.50
C LYS A 30 29.23 9.06 27.85
N ARG A 31 28.18 9.05 28.67
CA ARG A 31 26.79 9.26 28.24
C ARG A 31 26.68 10.65 27.62
N ALA A 32 26.84 10.74 26.31
CA ALA A 32 26.46 11.93 25.56
C ALA A 32 24.93 11.92 25.55
N THR A 33 24.33 12.81 26.34
CA THR A 33 22.91 13.11 26.26
C THR A 33 22.66 13.66 24.86
N SER A 34 22.30 12.80 23.90
CA SER A 34 21.78 13.24 22.60
C SER A 34 20.36 13.75 22.85
N SER A 35 20.26 14.98 23.34
CA SER A 35 19.06 15.76 23.10
C SER A 35 19.09 16.07 21.61
N ARG A 36 18.31 15.33 20.81
CA ARG A 36 17.90 15.82 19.49
C ARG A 36 17.40 17.26 19.69
N PRO A 37 17.98 18.27 19.05
CA PRO A 37 17.46 19.62 19.18
C PRO A 37 16.00 19.60 18.76
N ALA A 38 15.14 20.22 19.56
CA ALA A 38 13.75 20.45 19.17
C ALA A 38 13.76 21.16 17.82
N VAL A 39 13.04 20.60 16.83
CA VAL A 39 12.81 21.30 15.56
C VAL A 39 12.12 22.61 15.93
N PRO A 40 12.69 23.79 15.60
CA PRO A 40 12.03 25.03 15.92
C PRO A 40 10.68 25.04 15.21
N GLU A 41 9.60 25.28 15.96
CA GLU A 41 8.31 25.59 15.37
C GLU A 41 8.44 26.97 14.73
N TYR A 42 8.72 27.01 13.42
CA TYR A 42 8.88 28.26 12.70
C TYR A 42 7.50 28.93 12.55
N ASP A 43 7.38 30.16 13.06
CA ASP A 43 6.21 31.02 12.91
C ASP A 43 6.09 31.48 11.45
N TYR A 44 5.43 30.65 10.63
CA TYR A 44 5.18 30.91 9.21
C TYR A 44 4.38 32.20 8.93
N GLY A 45 3.83 32.85 9.97
CA GLY A 45 3.11 34.13 9.87
C GLY A 45 4.01 35.37 9.78
N LYS A 46 5.33 35.22 9.93
CA LYS A 46 6.29 36.34 9.88
C LYS A 46 7.39 36.02 8.87
N ASN A 47 7.33 36.64 7.69
CA ASN A 47 8.25 36.53 6.54
C ASN A 47 9.76 36.52 6.90
N ARG A 48 10.26 35.42 7.45
CA ARG A 48 11.68 35.20 7.73
C ARG A 48 11.99 33.73 7.51
N MET A 49 12.21 33.37 6.25
CA MET A 49 12.91 32.14 5.87
C MET A 49 14.36 32.49 5.54
N PRO A 50 15.36 31.74 6.05
CA PRO A 50 16.75 31.93 5.64
C PRO A 50 16.96 31.44 4.20
N ALA A 51 17.95 31.98 3.47
CA ALA A 51 18.25 31.62 2.06
C ALA A 51 18.47 30.11 1.82
N SER A 52 18.86 29.39 2.86
CA SER A 52 19.00 27.93 2.88
C SER A 52 17.69 27.16 2.74
N PHE A 53 16.54 27.80 3.03
CA PHE A 53 15.21 27.19 2.89
C PHE A 53 14.79 26.96 1.43
N SER A 54 15.42 27.62 0.45
CA SER A 54 15.07 27.42 -0.97
C SER A 54 15.45 26.02 -1.47
N ARG A 55 16.46 25.38 -0.87
CA ARG A 55 16.91 24.01 -1.22
C ARG A 55 16.01 22.92 -0.64
N VAL A 56 15.20 23.25 0.36
CA VAL A 56 14.20 22.36 0.97
C VAL A 56 13.15 21.91 -0.03
N PHE A 57 12.87 22.78 -1.02
CA PHE A 57 11.91 22.50 -2.08
C PHE A 57 12.51 21.81 -3.30
N ALA A 58 13.80 21.42 -3.22
CA ALA A 58 14.44 20.58 -4.21
C ALA A 58 14.08 19.11 -3.94
N PRO A 59 13.44 18.40 -4.88
CA PRO A 59 13.03 17.00 -4.72
C PRO A 59 14.15 16.04 -4.30
N GLU A 60 15.39 16.34 -4.69
CA GLU A 60 16.61 15.61 -4.39
C GLU A 60 17.05 15.70 -2.92
N CYS A 61 16.56 16.69 -2.17
CA CYS A 61 16.91 16.90 -0.77
C CYS A 61 16.09 16.07 0.22
N TRP A 62 15.21 15.20 -0.29
CA TRP A 62 14.42 14.25 0.49
C TRP A 62 14.76 12.84 0.03
N ASP A 63 15.25 11.95 0.90
CA ASP A 63 15.41 10.52 0.62
C ASP A 63 14.55 9.68 1.57
N ALA A 64 13.51 9.03 1.04
CA ALA A 64 12.62 8.12 1.76
C ALA A 64 12.13 8.64 3.15
N GLY A 65 11.93 9.96 3.28
CA GLY A 65 11.49 10.59 4.52
C GLY A 65 12.60 10.94 5.51
N ARG A 66 13.87 10.90 5.09
CA ARG A 66 15.04 11.43 5.81
C ARG A 66 15.65 12.62 5.08
N GLU A 67 16.22 13.51 5.87
CA GLU A 67 17.04 14.63 5.44
C GLU A 67 18.33 14.12 4.80
N VAL A 68 18.75 14.74 3.70
CA VAL A 68 20.03 14.46 3.03
C VAL A 68 21.02 15.53 3.50
N ASP A 69 22.11 15.12 4.16
CA ASP A 69 23.06 16.04 4.82
C ASP A 69 23.67 17.08 3.85
N ASP A 70 23.86 16.74 2.57
CA ASP A 70 24.38 17.64 1.53
C ASP A 70 23.47 18.83 1.21
N CYS A 71 22.22 18.78 1.67
CA CYS A 71 21.24 19.86 1.53
C CYS A 71 21.13 20.73 2.79
N LEU A 72 21.87 20.41 3.87
CA LEU A 72 21.96 21.25 5.06
C LEU A 72 22.72 22.55 4.74
N PRO A 73 22.27 23.72 5.23
CA PRO A 73 23.10 24.90 5.19
C PRO A 73 24.37 24.71 6.00
N GLY A 74 25.53 24.99 5.39
CA GLY A 74 26.77 25.17 6.13
C GLY A 74 26.67 26.35 7.11
N GLU A 75 27.42 26.28 8.21
CA GLU A 75 27.37 27.19 9.38
C GLU A 75 27.67 28.69 9.10
N ARG A 76 27.79 29.14 7.85
CA ARG A 76 27.94 30.57 7.54
C ARG A 76 26.59 31.27 7.53
N ALA A 77 26.21 31.75 8.71
CA ALA A 77 25.02 32.56 8.98
C ALA A 77 25.11 34.03 8.46
N ASP A 78 25.99 34.33 7.51
CA ASP A 78 26.27 35.70 7.06
C ASP A 78 25.82 35.95 5.63
N GLU A 79 24.54 35.70 5.34
CA GLU A 79 23.76 36.41 4.31
C GLU A 79 22.29 36.04 4.48
N ALA A 80 21.59 36.79 5.34
CA ALA A 80 20.14 36.73 5.45
C ALA A 80 19.52 37.38 4.21
N VAL A 81 19.47 36.62 3.10
CA VAL A 81 18.57 36.95 1.99
C VAL A 81 17.16 36.70 2.52
N GLU A 82 16.30 37.72 2.45
CA GLU A 82 14.86 37.56 2.71
C GLU A 82 14.31 36.56 1.68
N ALA A 83 14.23 35.29 2.06
CA ALA A 83 13.68 34.28 1.18
C ALA A 83 12.16 34.50 1.12
N ALA A 84 11.65 34.74 -0.09
CA ALA A 84 10.23 34.80 -0.33
C ALA A 84 9.56 33.49 0.16
N PRO A 85 8.34 33.57 0.71
CA PRO A 85 7.61 32.36 1.07
C PRO A 85 7.45 31.46 -0.16
N PRO A 86 7.52 30.13 0.01
CA PRO A 86 7.40 29.19 -1.10
C PRO A 86 6.02 29.30 -1.75
N THR A 87 5.99 29.17 -3.07
CA THR A 87 4.73 29.12 -3.81
C THR A 87 4.05 27.77 -3.62
N ARG A 88 2.74 27.72 -3.85
CA ARG A 88 1.98 26.46 -3.86
C ARG A 88 2.62 25.41 -4.76
N ASP A 89 3.06 25.80 -5.96
CA ASP A 89 3.61 24.88 -6.96
C ASP A 89 4.93 24.25 -6.49
N GLN A 90 5.77 25.02 -5.78
CA GLN A 90 7.00 24.50 -5.17
C GLN A 90 6.69 23.45 -4.11
N VAL A 91 5.70 23.70 -3.26
CA VAL A 91 5.26 22.75 -2.22
C VAL A 91 4.68 21.50 -2.86
N GLU A 92 3.78 21.67 -3.82
CA GLU A 92 3.13 20.54 -4.50
C GLU A 92 4.13 19.66 -5.24
N SER A 93 5.18 20.24 -5.84
CA SER A 93 6.28 19.49 -6.47
C SER A 93 6.94 18.51 -5.49
N VAL A 94 7.32 18.99 -4.30
CA VAL A 94 7.91 18.14 -3.23
C VAL A 94 6.93 17.06 -2.81
N VAL A 95 5.66 17.42 -2.58
CA VAL A 95 4.64 16.46 -2.16
C VAL A 95 4.45 15.38 -3.23
N ARG A 96 4.43 15.73 -4.52
CA ARG A 96 4.33 14.74 -5.62
C ARG A 96 5.50 13.77 -5.61
N THR A 97 6.72 14.23 -5.35
CA THR A 97 7.90 13.36 -5.20
C THR A 97 7.76 12.41 -4.00
N LEU A 98 7.26 12.89 -2.86
CA LEU A 98 7.04 12.06 -1.68
C LEU A 98 5.92 11.04 -1.90
N VAL A 99 4.81 11.44 -2.52
CA VAL A 99 3.70 10.55 -2.87
C VAL A 99 4.14 9.46 -3.84
N ALA A 100 5.00 9.77 -4.82
CA ALA A 100 5.53 8.77 -5.75
C ALA A 100 6.38 7.68 -5.06
N ARG A 101 6.88 7.94 -3.84
CA ARG A 101 7.66 6.99 -3.02
C ARG A 101 6.85 6.39 -1.87
N LEU A 102 5.59 6.80 -1.73
CA LEU A 102 4.71 6.32 -0.68
C LEU A 102 4.42 4.83 -0.91
N ARG A 103 4.71 4.01 0.10
CA ARG A 103 4.32 2.61 0.10
C ARG A 103 2.89 2.48 0.59
N LEU A 104 1.96 2.44 -0.36
CA LEU A 104 0.56 2.14 -0.06
C LEU A 104 0.39 0.62 0.17
N PRO A 105 -0.62 0.20 0.95
CA PRO A 105 -0.90 -1.22 1.14
C PRO A 105 -1.19 -1.90 -0.20
N ASP A 106 -0.61 -3.08 -0.42
CA ASP A 106 -0.83 -3.86 -1.64
C ASP A 106 -2.33 -4.12 -1.91
N SER A 107 -2.61 -4.43 -3.16
CA SER A 107 -3.94 -4.61 -3.74
C SER A 107 -4.17 -6.02 -4.27
N VAL A 108 -3.46 -7.02 -3.72
CA VAL A 108 -3.55 -8.42 -4.18
C VAL A 108 -5.02 -8.89 -4.16
N PRO A 109 -5.57 -9.30 -5.32
CA PRO A 109 -6.96 -9.72 -5.39
C PRO A 109 -7.18 -11.02 -4.62
N THR A 110 -8.23 -11.02 -3.79
CA THR A 110 -8.65 -12.16 -2.98
C THR A 110 -10.04 -12.62 -3.41
N PHE A 111 -10.27 -13.93 -3.35
CA PHE A 111 -11.45 -14.59 -3.90
C PHE A 111 -12.10 -15.50 -2.87
N GLY A 112 -13.43 -15.56 -2.90
CA GLY A 112 -14.23 -16.39 -2.01
C GLY A 112 -15.35 -17.10 -2.77
N PRO A 113 -15.60 -18.40 -2.52
CA PRO A 113 -14.77 -19.31 -1.72
C PRO A 113 -13.33 -19.45 -2.25
N ASP A 114 -12.36 -19.77 -1.39
CA ASP A 114 -10.96 -19.95 -1.84
C ASP A 114 -10.88 -21.16 -2.80
N PRO A 115 -10.40 -20.99 -4.04
CA PRO A 115 -10.29 -22.10 -4.98
C PRO A 115 -9.46 -23.29 -4.46
N SER A 116 -8.46 -23.04 -3.60
CA SER A 116 -7.54 -24.07 -3.10
C SER A 116 -8.15 -25.02 -2.07
N VAL A 117 -9.33 -24.71 -1.51
CA VAL A 117 -9.97 -25.56 -0.50
C VAL A 117 -10.93 -26.60 -1.09
N ASN A 118 -11.17 -26.56 -2.41
CA ASN A 118 -11.96 -27.59 -3.10
C ASN A 118 -11.07 -28.61 -3.83
N GLU A 119 -11.61 -29.78 -4.16
CA GLU A 119 -10.85 -30.89 -4.75
C GLU A 119 -10.28 -30.59 -6.15
N TRP A 120 -10.86 -29.61 -6.86
CA TRP A 120 -10.44 -29.22 -8.20
C TRP A 120 -9.41 -28.08 -8.23
N ASN A 121 -9.13 -27.44 -7.09
CA ASN A 121 -8.23 -26.29 -6.98
C ASN A 121 -8.58 -25.14 -7.96
N MET A 122 -9.87 -24.90 -8.21
CA MET A 122 -10.34 -23.94 -9.21
C MET A 122 -11.66 -23.27 -8.80
N ALA A 123 -11.94 -22.09 -9.36
CA ALA A 123 -13.30 -21.55 -9.38
C ALA A 123 -14.12 -22.21 -10.50
N VAL A 124 -15.45 -22.16 -10.39
CA VAL A 124 -16.36 -22.87 -11.30
C VAL A 124 -17.17 -21.86 -12.11
N VAL A 125 -17.29 -22.10 -13.42
CA VAL A 125 -18.19 -21.35 -14.31
C VAL A 125 -19.61 -21.35 -13.73
N GLY A 126 -20.27 -20.19 -13.76
CA GLY A 126 -21.64 -20.04 -13.26
C GLY A 126 -21.77 -19.91 -11.73
N HIS A 127 -20.72 -20.18 -10.96
CA HIS A 127 -20.75 -19.97 -9.51
C HIS A 127 -20.32 -18.54 -9.13
N PRO A 128 -21.07 -17.85 -8.24
CA PRO A 128 -20.69 -16.51 -7.77
C PRO A 128 -19.37 -16.52 -7.00
N LEU A 129 -18.46 -15.64 -7.41
CA LEU A 129 -17.20 -15.36 -6.73
C LEU A 129 -17.33 -14.05 -5.95
N TRP A 130 -16.90 -14.04 -4.70
CA TRP A 130 -16.74 -12.84 -3.87
C TRP A 130 -15.36 -12.26 -4.10
N LEU A 131 -15.25 -10.94 -4.23
CA LEU A 131 -13.99 -10.25 -4.53
C LEU A 131 -13.67 -9.22 -3.45
N TRP A 132 -12.44 -9.22 -2.95
CA TRP A 132 -11.93 -8.19 -2.06
C TRP A 132 -10.41 -8.05 -2.14
N VAL A 133 -9.89 -7.02 -1.48
CA VAL A 133 -8.47 -6.89 -1.12
C VAL A 133 -8.37 -6.86 0.40
N ASP A 134 -7.45 -7.62 0.96
CA ASP A 134 -7.34 -7.79 2.42
C ASP A 134 -6.35 -6.80 3.04
N THR A 135 -6.54 -5.51 2.73
CA THR A 135 -5.70 -4.42 3.25
C THR A 135 -6.55 -3.24 3.70
N PRO A 136 -6.09 -2.43 4.67
CA PRO A 136 -6.80 -1.22 5.09
C PRO A 136 -7.07 -0.26 3.93
N ASP A 137 -8.18 0.47 4.00
CA ASP A 137 -8.60 1.48 3.01
C ASP A 137 -8.17 2.92 3.38
N ARG A 138 -7.45 3.05 4.50
CA ARG A 138 -6.96 4.29 5.09
C ARG A 138 -5.52 4.10 5.55
N MET A 139 -4.69 5.10 5.30
CA MET A 139 -3.33 5.16 5.84
C MET A 139 -2.95 6.63 6.03
N ALA A 140 -2.35 6.97 7.16
CA ALA A 140 -1.82 8.30 7.40
C ALA A 140 -0.30 8.21 7.61
N THR A 141 0.43 9.19 7.10
CA THR A 141 1.86 9.32 7.35
C THR A 141 2.26 10.80 7.35
N SER A 142 3.42 11.09 7.91
CA SER A 142 4.02 12.42 7.85
C SER A 142 5.51 12.33 7.65
N VAL A 143 6.04 13.31 6.94
CA VAL A 143 7.47 13.50 6.76
C VAL A 143 7.83 14.87 7.31
N SER A 144 8.87 14.94 8.15
CA SER A 144 9.36 16.18 8.74
C SER A 144 10.84 16.35 8.42
N GLY A 145 11.24 17.55 8.04
CA GLY A 145 12.61 17.89 7.67
C GLY A 145 12.72 19.37 7.35
N TYR A 146 13.89 19.97 7.58
CA TYR A 146 14.13 21.38 7.31
C TYR A 146 13.06 22.34 7.90
N GLY A 147 12.56 22.06 9.11
CA GLY A 147 11.53 22.87 9.77
C GLY A 147 10.11 22.75 9.20
N ILE A 148 9.90 21.93 8.16
CA ILE A 148 8.60 21.68 7.53
C ILE A 148 8.08 20.30 7.95
N THR A 149 6.77 20.21 8.18
CA THR A 149 6.07 18.92 8.29
C THR A 149 5.03 18.81 7.19
N ILE A 150 5.13 17.74 6.41
CA ILE A 150 4.20 17.37 5.36
C ILE A 150 3.36 16.20 5.88
N ARG A 151 2.05 16.41 6.00
CA ARG A 151 1.10 15.34 6.36
C ARG A 151 0.44 14.79 5.11
N MET A 152 0.26 13.49 5.05
CA MET A 152 -0.37 12.77 3.94
C MET A 152 -1.37 11.73 4.49
N ASP A 153 -2.63 11.87 4.11
CA ASP A 153 -3.75 11.01 4.48
C ASP A 153 -4.27 10.32 3.21
N ALA A 154 -3.90 9.05 3.04
CA ALA A 154 -4.29 8.23 1.91
C ALA A 154 -5.65 7.55 2.17
N LYS A 155 -6.55 7.65 1.20
CA LYS A 155 -7.90 7.10 1.22
C LYS A 155 -8.18 6.30 -0.05
N ARG A 156 -8.43 5.00 0.09
CA ARG A 156 -8.87 4.16 -1.04
C ARG A 156 -10.36 4.40 -1.29
N SER A 157 -10.69 4.80 -2.52
CA SER A 157 -12.06 5.08 -2.97
C SER A 157 -12.76 3.86 -3.57
N GLY A 158 -11.99 2.84 -3.95
CA GLY A 158 -12.49 1.59 -4.51
C GLY A 158 -11.40 0.82 -5.23
N VAL A 159 -11.75 -0.36 -5.72
CA VAL A 159 -10.90 -1.26 -6.48
C VAL A 159 -11.62 -1.65 -7.76
N THR A 160 -10.90 -1.62 -8.88
CA THR A 160 -11.38 -2.18 -10.15
C THR A 160 -10.70 -3.51 -10.38
N PHE A 161 -11.46 -4.60 -10.44
CA PHE A 161 -10.97 -5.93 -10.78
C PHE A 161 -11.13 -6.16 -12.29
N ALA A 162 -10.04 -6.25 -13.03
CA ALA A 162 -10.03 -6.78 -14.38
C ALA A 162 -9.96 -8.32 -14.27
N MET A 163 -10.97 -9.02 -14.77
CA MET A 163 -11.18 -10.45 -14.49
C MET A 163 -10.42 -11.39 -15.44
N GLY A 164 -9.61 -10.85 -16.35
CA GLY A 164 -8.81 -11.64 -17.30
C GLY A 164 -9.60 -12.23 -18.49
N ASP A 165 -10.93 -12.20 -18.47
CA ASP A 165 -11.81 -12.65 -19.56
C ASP A 165 -12.28 -11.50 -20.48
N GLY A 166 -11.71 -10.30 -20.30
CA GLY A 166 -12.11 -9.07 -20.96
C GLY A 166 -13.13 -8.23 -20.19
N SER A 167 -13.70 -8.76 -19.09
CA SER A 167 -14.63 -8.04 -18.22
C SER A 167 -13.92 -7.37 -17.04
N ALA A 168 -14.58 -6.36 -16.45
CA ALA A 168 -14.11 -5.71 -15.24
C ALA A 168 -15.26 -5.38 -14.28
N VAL A 169 -14.98 -5.40 -12.97
CA VAL A 169 -15.91 -5.04 -11.90
C VAL A 169 -15.32 -3.93 -11.05
N ARG A 170 -16.08 -2.85 -10.85
CA ARG A 170 -15.72 -1.77 -9.93
C ARG A 170 -16.41 -1.98 -8.59
N CYS A 171 -15.62 -2.01 -7.52
CA CYS A 171 -16.11 -2.18 -6.16
C CYS A 171 -15.68 -1.03 -5.27
N THR A 172 -16.63 -0.40 -4.58
CA THR A 172 -16.40 0.64 -3.57
C THR A 172 -16.45 0.07 -2.15
N THR A 173 -17.17 -1.03 -1.96
CA THR A 173 -17.23 -1.83 -0.72
C THR A 173 -16.99 -3.29 -1.08
N MET A 174 -16.22 -4.00 -0.25
CA MET A 174 -15.81 -5.38 -0.50
C MET A 174 -15.91 -6.20 0.79
N THR A 175 -17.05 -6.85 0.99
CA THR A 175 -17.30 -7.75 2.12
C THR A 175 -16.45 -9.01 1.92
N PRO A 176 -15.53 -9.35 2.84
CA PRO A 176 -14.77 -10.59 2.75
C PRO A 176 -15.70 -11.81 2.85
N TYR A 177 -15.38 -12.87 2.12
CA TYR A 177 -16.07 -14.14 2.24
C TYR A 177 -15.71 -14.82 3.57
N THR A 178 -16.68 -15.51 4.18
CA THR A 178 -16.46 -16.37 5.35
C THR A 178 -17.09 -17.74 5.14
N GLU A 179 -16.61 -18.76 5.86
CA GLU A 179 -17.13 -20.13 5.75
C GLU A 179 -18.61 -20.27 6.16
N SER A 180 -19.16 -19.28 6.88
CA SER A 180 -20.57 -19.25 7.27
C SER A 180 -21.52 -18.79 6.15
N VAL A 181 -21.00 -18.34 5.02
CA VAL A 181 -21.81 -17.92 3.87
C VAL A 181 -22.49 -19.15 3.25
N GLU A 182 -23.77 -19.01 2.90
CA GLU A 182 -24.51 -20.06 2.20
C GLU A 182 -23.86 -20.38 0.85
N ALA A 183 -23.70 -21.67 0.55
CA ALA A 183 -23.06 -22.12 -0.68
C ALA A 183 -23.78 -21.57 -1.91
N GLY A 184 -23.04 -20.86 -2.77
CA GLY A 184 -23.58 -20.24 -3.98
C GLY A 184 -24.26 -18.88 -3.77
N ALA A 185 -24.30 -18.34 -2.54
CA ALA A 185 -24.80 -16.99 -2.31
C ALA A 185 -23.87 -15.94 -2.96
N PRO A 186 -24.40 -14.96 -3.71
CA PRO A 186 -23.61 -13.88 -4.26
C PRO A 186 -23.14 -12.91 -3.17
N SER A 187 -22.00 -12.24 -3.38
CA SER A 187 -21.54 -11.18 -2.49
C SER A 187 -22.57 -10.05 -2.40
N PRO A 188 -22.87 -9.54 -1.20
CA PRO A 188 -23.77 -8.40 -1.03
C PRO A 188 -23.16 -7.09 -1.55
N THR A 189 -21.84 -7.03 -1.77
CA THR A 189 -21.15 -5.77 -2.11
C THR A 189 -20.25 -5.85 -3.33
N CYS A 190 -19.57 -6.98 -3.58
CA CYS A 190 -18.60 -7.09 -4.66
C CYS A 190 -18.40 -8.55 -5.07
N GLY A 191 -18.88 -8.91 -6.26
CA GLY A 191 -18.73 -10.26 -6.78
C GLY A 191 -18.75 -10.32 -8.30
N TYR A 192 -18.37 -11.47 -8.84
CA TYR A 192 -18.32 -11.75 -10.26
C TYR A 192 -18.64 -13.22 -10.54
N THR A 193 -19.22 -13.50 -11.71
CA THR A 193 -19.48 -14.87 -12.15
C THR A 193 -18.90 -15.06 -13.55
N TYR A 194 -17.96 -15.99 -13.69
CA TYR A 194 -17.42 -16.36 -14.99
C TYR A 194 -18.44 -17.13 -15.81
N SER A 195 -18.56 -16.79 -17.10
CA SER A 195 -19.40 -17.48 -18.07
C SER A 195 -18.64 -18.48 -18.94
N LYS A 196 -17.31 -18.48 -18.88
CA LYS A 196 -16.42 -19.33 -19.68
C LYS A 196 -15.29 -19.86 -18.81
N ALA A 197 -14.91 -21.11 -19.06
CA ALA A 197 -13.76 -21.71 -18.41
C ALA A 197 -12.44 -21.18 -19.02
N SER A 198 -11.43 -20.99 -18.18
CA SER A 198 -10.05 -20.77 -18.62
C SER A 198 -9.34 -22.10 -18.86
N LEU A 199 -9.67 -23.12 -18.08
CA LEU A 199 -9.11 -24.46 -18.19
C LEU A 199 -9.70 -25.22 -19.38
N PRO A 200 -8.91 -26.11 -20.03
CA PRO A 200 -7.51 -26.45 -19.73
C PRO A 200 -6.47 -25.50 -20.36
N LYS A 201 -6.90 -24.39 -20.99
CA LYS A 201 -6.00 -23.51 -21.76
C LYS A 201 -5.08 -22.65 -20.88
N GLY A 202 -5.47 -22.41 -19.63
CA GLY A 202 -4.68 -21.66 -18.64
C GLY A 202 -5.56 -21.14 -17.50
N SER A 203 -5.05 -20.14 -16.80
CA SER A 203 -5.79 -19.38 -15.77
C SER A 203 -6.19 -18.01 -16.31
N TYR A 204 -7.17 -17.39 -15.66
CA TYR A 204 -7.38 -15.96 -15.82
C TYR A 204 -6.42 -15.21 -14.90
N THR A 205 -5.67 -14.25 -15.44
CA THR A 205 -4.96 -13.26 -14.64
C THR A 205 -5.95 -12.21 -14.18
N VAL A 206 -6.30 -12.22 -12.89
CA VAL A 206 -7.16 -11.19 -12.30
C VAL A 206 -6.27 -10.08 -11.77
N THR A 207 -6.52 -8.84 -12.18
CA THR A 207 -5.78 -7.65 -11.73
C THR A 207 -6.70 -6.74 -10.95
N ALA A 208 -6.36 -6.46 -9.69
CA ALA A 208 -7.05 -5.48 -8.86
C ALA A 208 -6.29 -4.16 -8.87
N THR A 209 -6.94 -3.09 -9.34
CA THR A 209 -6.41 -1.74 -9.31
C THR A 209 -7.09 -0.94 -8.22
N ALA A 210 -6.38 -0.65 -7.14
CA ALA A 210 -6.87 0.19 -6.05
C ALA A 210 -6.68 1.68 -6.37
N HIS A 211 -7.74 2.47 -6.17
CA HIS A 211 -7.77 3.89 -6.49
C HIS A 211 -7.69 4.74 -5.23
N TRP A 212 -6.58 5.43 -5.03
CA TRP A 212 -6.27 6.21 -3.85
C TRP A 212 -6.33 7.72 -4.12
N GLY A 213 -6.86 8.47 -3.18
CA GLY A 213 -6.65 9.91 -3.04
C GLY A 213 -5.79 10.19 -1.82
N ILE A 214 -4.70 10.93 -2.00
CA ILE A 214 -3.78 11.31 -0.93
C ILE A 214 -4.03 12.77 -0.62
N ASP A 215 -4.80 13.03 0.43
CA ASP A 215 -4.99 14.37 0.97
C ASP A 215 -3.69 14.79 1.66
N TRP A 216 -3.20 15.99 1.39
CA TRP A 216 -1.95 16.46 1.97
C TRP A 216 -2.06 17.87 2.52
N SER A 217 -1.20 18.16 3.50
CA SER A 217 -1.02 19.51 4.04
C SER A 217 0.44 19.80 4.36
N ALA A 218 0.89 21.01 4.02
CA ALA A 218 2.23 21.50 4.30
C ALA A 218 2.24 23.02 4.26
N ILE A 219 2.83 23.66 5.28
CA ILE A 219 3.10 25.11 5.33
C ILE A 219 1.92 26.01 4.91
N GLY A 220 0.70 25.65 5.35
CA GLY A 220 -0.53 26.40 5.05
C GLY A 220 -1.19 26.05 3.72
N TYR A 221 -0.55 25.25 2.87
CA TYR A 221 -1.15 24.70 1.65
C TYR A 221 -1.71 23.31 1.87
N THR A 222 -2.74 22.98 1.09
CA THR A 222 -3.37 21.66 1.04
C THR A 222 -3.70 21.26 -0.39
N GLY A 223 -3.93 19.97 -0.60
CA GLY A 223 -4.38 19.44 -1.87
C GLY A 223 -4.64 17.94 -1.79
N THR A 224 -4.97 17.36 -2.95
CA THR A 224 -5.16 15.91 -3.09
C THR A 224 -4.42 15.43 -4.33
N ILE A 225 -3.66 14.34 -4.21
CA ILE A 225 -2.97 13.71 -5.34
C ILE A 225 -3.57 12.31 -5.56
N PRO A 226 -4.05 11.97 -6.77
CA PRO A 226 -4.51 10.63 -7.06
C PRO A 226 -3.32 9.68 -7.28
N LEU A 227 -3.45 8.44 -6.80
CA LEU A 227 -2.49 7.37 -7.06
C LEU A 227 -3.25 6.05 -7.27
N ASN A 228 -2.76 5.23 -8.18
CA ASN A 228 -3.27 3.87 -8.38
C ASN A 228 -2.15 2.88 -8.09
N ILE A 229 -2.51 1.79 -7.42
CA ILE A 229 -1.65 0.61 -7.25
C ILE A 229 -2.41 -0.59 -7.81
N ALA A 230 -1.68 -1.54 -8.37
CA ALA A 230 -2.29 -2.72 -8.96
C ALA A 230 -1.44 -3.95 -8.69
N ASP A 231 -2.13 -5.04 -8.36
CA ASP A 231 -1.55 -6.37 -8.19
C ASP A 231 -2.42 -7.40 -8.90
N SER A 232 -1.81 -8.54 -9.20
CA SER A 232 -2.47 -9.62 -9.95
C SER A 232 -2.37 -10.95 -9.24
N ARG A 233 -3.38 -11.81 -9.45
CA ARG A 233 -3.38 -13.21 -9.02
C ARG A 233 -3.98 -14.07 -10.13
N GLU A 234 -3.38 -15.22 -10.35
CA GLU A 234 -3.92 -16.23 -11.26
C GLU A 234 -5.12 -16.95 -10.63
N LEU A 235 -6.18 -17.09 -11.41
CA LEU A 235 -7.40 -17.77 -11.03
C LEU A 235 -7.73 -18.84 -12.08
N PRO A 236 -7.47 -20.13 -11.80
CA PRO A 236 -7.97 -21.21 -12.63
C PRO A 236 -9.50 -21.28 -12.53
N VAL A 237 -10.18 -21.28 -13.68
CA VAL A 237 -11.63 -21.41 -13.78
C VAL A 237 -11.98 -22.59 -14.67
N GLY A 238 -12.72 -23.55 -14.14
CA GLY A 238 -13.19 -24.73 -14.88
C GLY A 238 -14.71 -24.84 -14.93
N GLU A 239 -15.18 -25.79 -15.74
CA GLU A 239 -16.59 -26.15 -15.85
C GLU A 239 -16.79 -27.57 -15.30
N LEU A 240 -17.77 -27.73 -14.40
CA LEU A 240 -18.14 -29.04 -13.89
C LEU A 240 -19.28 -29.62 -14.73
N GLN A 241 -19.09 -30.82 -15.25
CA GLN A 241 -20.09 -31.54 -16.04
C GLN A 241 -20.45 -32.87 -15.37
N ALA A 242 -21.74 -33.10 -15.16
CA ALA A 242 -22.24 -34.37 -14.67
C ALA A 242 -22.47 -35.34 -15.84
N VAL A 243 -21.96 -36.56 -15.72
CA VAL A 243 -22.23 -37.65 -16.66
C VAL A 243 -23.12 -38.67 -15.96
N VAL A 244 -24.34 -38.87 -16.49
CA VAL A 244 -25.22 -39.94 -16.00
C VAL A 244 -24.81 -41.24 -16.68
N VAL A 245 -24.21 -42.16 -15.90
CA VAL A 245 -23.93 -43.53 -16.33
C VAL A 245 -25.14 -44.39 -15.96
N ARG A 246 -25.72 -45.11 -16.93
CA ARG A 246 -26.74 -46.13 -16.65
C ARG A 246 -26.04 -47.43 -16.31
N ASP A 247 -26.28 -47.95 -15.11
CA ASP A 247 -25.88 -49.30 -14.74
C ASP A 247 -26.57 -50.31 -15.69
N ARG A 248 -25.78 -51.25 -16.23
CA ARG A 248 -26.26 -52.33 -17.10
C ARG A 248 -26.57 -53.58 -16.30
#